data_AF-A0A522QWG2-F1
#
_entry.id   AF-A0A522QWG2-F1
#
_cell.length_a   1.000
_cell.length_b   1.000
_cell.length_c   1.000
_cell.angle_alpha   90.00
_cell.angle_beta   90.00
_cell.angle_gamma   90.00
#
_symmetry.space_group_name_H-M   'P 1'
#
loop_
_entity.id
_entity.type
_entity.pdbx_description
1 polymer ?
#
loop_
_entity_poly.entity_id
_entity_poly.type
_entity_poly.pdbx_seq_one_letter_code
_entity_poly.pdbx_strand_id
1 'polypeptide(L)'
;MASKVAFVKQETNWFALFPRLLALGILCLCFYPLDKQSFFFFAIFIYFLLTLLEKWLFFPNVMYEGIKLIREAKFEEAIPVVQQTIDYYLKRPWVDKYRFWLLISSSKRSITESSTCNLAYCYLQIGQVKRSKEIYETVLLQYPENINAKSMLNTINIASKDAGYNTTN
;
A
#
# COMPACT_ATOMS: atom_id res chain seq x y z
N MET A 1 -2.73 0.56 17.60
CA MET A 1 -4.21 0.41 17.68
C MET A 1 -4.67 -0.47 16.52
N ALA A 2 -5.35 -1.57 16.83
CA ALA A 2 -5.97 -2.41 15.80
C ALA A 2 -7.07 -1.60 15.10
N SER A 3 -7.07 -1.63 13.77
CA SER A 3 -8.14 -1.03 12.97
C SER A 3 -9.46 -1.76 13.24
N LYS A 4 -10.54 -1.02 13.51
CA LYS A 4 -11.90 -1.59 13.55
C LYS A 4 -12.47 -1.92 12.16
N VAL A 5 -11.76 -1.51 11.10
CA VAL A 5 -12.18 -1.57 9.71
C VAL A 5 -11.28 -2.53 8.92
N ALA A 6 -11.87 -3.42 8.14
CA ALA A 6 -11.18 -4.44 7.34
C ALA A 6 -10.60 -3.83 6.05
N PHE A 7 -9.58 -2.98 6.17
CA PHE A 7 -8.83 -2.44 5.03
C PHE A 7 -7.56 -3.25 4.77
N VAL A 8 -7.10 -3.27 3.51
CA VAL A 8 -5.86 -3.95 3.14
C VAL A 8 -4.67 -3.17 3.68
N LYS A 9 -4.04 -3.70 4.73
CA LYS A 9 -2.77 -3.20 5.25
C LYS A 9 -1.62 -3.81 4.44
N GLN A 10 -0.62 -3.01 4.12
CA GLN A 10 0.63 -3.52 3.58
C GLN A 10 1.33 -4.41 4.62
N GLU A 11 1.60 -5.66 4.25
CA GLU A 11 2.39 -6.58 5.06
C GLU A 11 3.86 -6.16 5.08
N THR A 12 4.49 -6.24 6.24
CA THR A 12 5.90 -5.90 6.46
C THR A 12 6.77 -7.11 6.16
N ASN A 13 7.64 -6.99 5.16
CA ASN A 13 8.71 -7.91 4.84
C ASN A 13 9.93 -7.56 5.68
N TRP A 14 10.14 -8.30 6.77
CA TRP A 14 11.29 -8.12 7.67
C TRP A 14 12.64 -8.26 6.95
N PHE A 15 12.71 -9.04 5.86
CA PHE A 15 13.91 -9.14 5.04
C PHE A 15 14.32 -7.81 4.39
N ALA A 16 13.40 -6.86 4.25
CA ALA A 16 13.74 -5.52 3.75
C ALA A 16 14.49 -4.66 4.79
N LEU A 17 14.63 -5.10 6.05
CA LEU A 17 15.53 -4.45 7.00
C LEU A 17 16.99 -4.69 6.63
N PHE A 18 17.31 -5.83 6.02
CA PHE A 18 18.69 -6.19 5.70
C PHE A 18 19.35 -5.19 4.72
N PRO A 19 18.74 -4.83 3.58
CA PRO A 19 19.31 -3.80 2.72
C PRO A 19 19.41 -2.41 3.38
N ARG A 20 18.52 -2.05 4.33
CA ARG A 20 18.62 -0.78 5.08
C ARG A 20 19.85 -0.74 5.97
N LEU A 21 20.09 -1.82 6.73
CA LEU A 21 21.25 -1.94 7.59
C LEU A 21 22.54 -2.01 6.77
N LEU A 22 22.51 -2.69 5.61
CA LEU A 22 23.63 -2.73 4.68
C LEU A 22 23.97 -1.33 4.15
N ALA A 23 22.97 -0.54 3.73
CA ALA A 23 23.17 0.83 3.26
C ALA A 23 23.78 1.73 4.33
N LEU A 24 23.32 1.64 5.58
CA LEU A 24 23.91 2.37 6.70
C LEU A 24 25.36 1.93 6.95
N GLY A 25 25.65 0.62 6.89
CA GLY A 25 27.00 0.09 7.00
C GLY A 25 27.94 0.62 5.92
N ILE A 26 27.48 0.69 4.68
CA ILE A 26 28.23 1.27 3.55
C ILE A 26 28.52 2.75 3.81
N LEU A 27 27.52 3.54 4.25
CA LEU A 27 27.73 4.95 4.58
C LEU A 27 28.78 5.10 5.70
N CYS A 28 28.72 4.28 6.74
CA CYS A 28 29.73 4.28 7.81
C CYS A 28 31.13 4.01 7.25
N LEU A 29 31.30 3.03 6.36
CA LEU A 29 32.58 2.72 5.72
C LEU A 29 33.09 3.88 4.84
N CYS A 30 32.19 4.58 4.14
CA CYS A 30 32.53 5.73 3.32
C CYS A 30 33.00 6.93 4.15
N PHE A 31 32.38 7.18 5.31
CA PHE A 31 32.73 8.31 6.19
C PHE A 31 33.87 8.00 7.16
N TYR A 32 34.13 6.73 7.47
CA TYR A 32 35.22 6.32 8.36
C TYR A 32 36.61 6.87 8.00
N PRO A 33 37.06 6.89 6.73
CA PRO A 33 38.35 7.47 6.38
C PRO A 33 38.39 9.01 6.49
N LEU A 34 37.24 9.68 6.50
CA LEU A 34 37.16 11.15 6.58
C LEU A 34 37.24 11.64 8.03
N ASP A 35 36.54 10.99 8.96
CA ASP A 35 36.56 11.34 10.38
C ASP A 35 36.27 10.10 11.26
N LYS A 36 37.31 9.57 11.91
CA LYS A 36 37.21 8.37 12.75
C LYS A 36 36.38 8.56 14.02
N GLN A 37 36.22 9.78 14.52
CA GLN A 37 35.45 10.03 15.74
C GLN A 37 33.97 10.24 15.43
N SER A 38 33.66 10.96 14.35
CA SER A 38 32.28 11.39 14.05
C SER A 38 31.64 10.70 12.85
N PHE A 39 32.33 9.79 12.13
CA PHE A 39 31.78 9.14 10.92
C PHE A 39 30.38 8.55 11.13
N PHE A 40 30.13 7.97 12.31
CA PHE A 40 28.85 7.35 12.63
C PHE A 40 27.70 8.37 12.65
N PHE A 41 27.93 9.56 13.22
CA PHE A 41 26.94 10.63 13.22
C PHE A 41 26.66 11.17 11.82
N PHE A 42 27.71 11.34 11.01
CA PHE A 42 27.55 11.74 9.60
C PHE A 42 26.77 10.70 8.79
N ALA A 43 27.09 9.42 8.96
CA ALA A 43 26.39 8.34 8.28
C ALA A 43 24.90 8.29 8.66
N ILE A 44 24.57 8.40 9.95
CA ILE A 44 23.17 8.47 10.43
C ILE A 44 22.46 9.70 9.88
N PHE A 45 23.10 10.87 9.91
CA PHE A 45 22.50 12.12 9.45
C PHE A 45 22.18 12.07 7.95
N ILE A 46 23.13 11.61 7.14
CA ILE A 46 22.95 11.45 5.69
C ILE A 46 21.89 10.38 5.40
N TYR A 47 21.94 9.25 6.09
CA TYR A 47 20.92 8.20 5.96
C TYR A 47 19.52 8.76 6.29
N PHE A 48 19.39 9.54 7.36
CA PHE A 48 18.13 10.19 7.73
C PHE A 48 17.63 11.13 6.63
N LEU A 49 18.49 12.00 6.08
CA LEU A 49 18.14 12.88 4.97
C LEU A 49 17.65 12.12 3.74
N LEU A 50 18.32 11.01 3.38
CA LEU A 50 17.91 10.15 2.27
C LEU A 50 16.52 9.56 2.53
N THR A 51 16.25 9.04 3.73
CA THR A 51 14.91 8.51 4.05
C THR A 51 13.81 9.56 4.03
N LEU A 52 14.11 10.81 4.40
CA LEU A 52 13.16 11.92 4.28
C LEU A 52 12.88 12.25 2.81
N LEU A 53 13.92 12.30 1.99
CA LEU A 53 13.82 12.56 0.55
C LEU A 53 12.99 11.47 -0.15
N GLU A 54 13.24 10.20 0.19
CA GLU A 54 12.46 9.07 -0.31
C GLU A 54 10.97 9.20 0.00
N LYS A 55 10.64 9.54 1.25
CA LYS A 55 9.26 9.75 1.68
C LYS A 55 8.61 10.89 0.90
N TRP A 56 9.32 12.01 0.75
CA TRP A 56 8.80 13.17 0.05
C TRP A 56 8.59 12.93 -1.45
N LEU A 57 9.51 12.22 -2.10
CA LEU A 57 9.51 12.05 -3.55
C LEU A 57 8.58 10.91 -4.02
N PHE A 58 8.43 9.84 -3.23
CA PHE A 58 7.79 8.61 -3.69
C PHE A 58 6.56 8.16 -2.91
N PHE A 59 6.28 8.75 -1.74
CA PHE A 59 5.10 8.46 -0.94
C PHE A 59 4.25 9.73 -0.79
N PRO A 60 3.30 10.00 -1.72
CA PRO A 60 2.48 11.18 -1.62
C PRO A 60 1.68 11.16 -0.31
N ASN A 61 1.62 12.31 0.38
CA ASN A 61 0.87 12.44 1.64
C ASN A 61 -0.60 12.00 1.50
N VAL A 62 -1.15 12.17 0.29
CA VAL A 62 -2.49 11.71 -0.14
C VAL A 62 -2.73 10.23 0.18
N MET A 63 -1.71 9.36 0.05
CA MET A 63 -1.86 7.93 0.39
C MET A 63 -2.19 7.74 1.88
N TYR A 64 -1.48 8.46 2.76
CA TYR A 64 -1.69 8.37 4.20
C TYR A 64 -3.03 8.98 4.60
N GLU A 65 -3.44 10.04 3.92
CA GLU A 65 -4.75 10.65 4.10
C GLU A 65 -5.88 9.71 3.71
N GLY A 66 -5.80 9.02 2.57
CA GLY A 66 -6.82 8.05 2.15
C GLY A 66 -6.95 6.90 3.15
N ILE A 67 -5.82 6.38 3.63
CA ILE A 67 -5.81 5.33 4.68
C ILE A 67 -6.41 5.86 5.99
N LYS A 68 -6.13 7.11 6.35
CA LYS A 68 -6.70 7.75 7.55
C LYS A 68 -8.23 7.85 7.43
N LEU A 69 -8.75 8.34 6.31
CA LEU A 69 -10.19 8.44 6.07
C LEU A 69 -10.90 7.08 6.12
N ILE A 70 -10.29 6.03 5.53
CA ILE A 70 -10.81 4.66 5.62
C ILE A 70 -10.88 4.19 7.08
N ARG A 71 -9.85 4.46 7.89
CA ARG A 71 -9.83 4.10 9.31
C ARG A 71 -10.89 4.86 10.12
N GLU A 72 -11.21 6.07 9.71
CA GLU A 72 -12.28 6.90 10.28
C GLU A 72 -13.66 6.56 9.72
N ALA A 73 -13.78 5.54 8.84
CA ALA A 73 -15.02 5.14 8.17
C ALA A 73 -15.67 6.24 7.29
N LYS A 74 -14.88 7.24 6.88
CA LYS A 74 -15.31 8.32 5.98
C LYS A 74 -15.13 7.87 4.53
N PHE A 75 -15.93 6.89 4.10
CA PHE A 75 -15.70 6.19 2.84
C PHE A 75 -15.94 7.06 1.60
N GLU A 76 -16.96 7.93 1.61
CA GLU A 76 -17.23 8.85 0.51
C GLU A 76 -16.07 9.84 0.30
N GLU A 77 -15.53 10.39 1.39
CA GLU A 77 -14.36 11.26 1.37
C GLU A 77 -13.07 10.51 0.97
N ALA A 78 -12.96 9.24 1.36
CA ALA A 78 -11.78 8.42 1.05
C ALA A 78 -11.64 8.11 -0.45
N ILE A 79 -12.76 7.91 -1.17
CA ILE A 79 -12.77 7.52 -2.58
C ILE A 79 -11.89 8.42 -3.47
N PRO A 80 -12.08 9.75 -3.52
CA PRO A 80 -11.27 10.62 -4.36
C PRO A 80 -9.79 10.61 -3.96
N VAL A 81 -9.49 10.52 -2.67
CA VAL A 81 -8.12 10.50 -2.14
C VAL A 81 -7.39 9.20 -2.51
N VAL A 82 -8.10 8.07 -2.40
CA VAL A 82 -7.57 6.75 -2.81
C VAL A 82 -7.39 6.71 -4.33
N GLN A 83 -8.32 7.27 -5.11
CA GLN A 83 -8.20 7.34 -6.57
C GLN A 83 -6.96 8.15 -6.98
N GLN A 84 -6.70 9.30 -6.35
CA GLN A 84 -5.48 10.09 -6.61
C GLN A 84 -4.20 9.28 -6.33
N THR A 85 -4.21 8.45 -5.29
CA THR A 85 -3.09 7.54 -4.99
C THR A 85 -2.90 6.52 -6.11
N ILE A 86 -3.98 5.90 -6.59
CA ILE A 86 -3.93 4.94 -7.70
C ILE A 86 -3.39 5.62 -8.97
N ASP A 87 -3.93 6.79 -9.33
CA ASP A 87 -3.52 7.52 -10.52
C ASP A 87 -2.03 7.93 -10.47
N TYR A 88 -1.52 8.28 -9.29
CA TYR A 88 -0.11 8.61 -9.09
C TYR A 88 0.81 7.45 -9.45
N TYR A 89 0.51 6.24 -8.96
CA TYR A 89 1.32 5.05 -9.19
C TYR A 89 1.09 4.41 -10.56
N LEU A 90 -0.11 4.54 -11.15
CA LEU A 90 -0.37 4.14 -12.52
C LEU A 90 0.43 4.98 -13.54
N LYS A 91 0.60 6.28 -13.27
CA LYS A 91 1.48 7.15 -14.09
C LYS A 91 2.96 6.85 -13.90
N ARG A 92 3.34 6.13 -12.82
CA ARG A 92 4.73 5.81 -12.48
C ARG A 92 4.89 4.34 -12.04
N PRO A 93 4.60 3.35 -12.92
CA PRO A 93 4.63 1.94 -12.52
C PRO A 93 6.00 1.48 -12.04
N TRP A 94 7.07 2.10 -12.56
CA TRP A 94 8.45 1.83 -12.15
C TRP A 94 8.69 2.15 -10.67
N VAL A 95 8.02 3.16 -10.11
CA VAL A 95 8.15 3.49 -8.69
C VAL A 95 7.63 2.34 -7.85
N ASP A 96 6.43 1.84 -8.14
CA ASP A 96 5.83 0.72 -7.38
C ASP A 96 6.60 -0.59 -7.59
N LYS A 97 7.09 -0.84 -8.82
CA LYS A 97 7.89 -2.04 -9.18
C LYS A 97 9.26 -2.06 -8.49
N TYR A 98 9.99 -0.95 -8.50
CA TYR A 98 11.34 -0.85 -7.95
C TYR A 98 11.39 -0.29 -6.53
N ARG A 99 10.24 -0.06 -5.89
CA ARG A 99 10.12 0.43 -4.51
C ARG A 99 10.89 -0.41 -3.50
N PHE A 100 11.05 -1.72 -3.73
CA PHE A 100 11.90 -2.56 -2.89
C PHE A 100 13.38 -2.13 -2.95
N TRP A 101 13.88 -1.76 -4.13
CA TRP A 101 15.28 -1.36 -4.34
C TRP A 101 15.51 0.12 -4.06
N LEU A 102 14.61 0.98 -4.53
CA LEU A 102 14.75 2.44 -4.49
C LEU A 102 14.36 3.05 -3.15
N LEU A 103 13.44 2.43 -2.43
CA LEU A 103 12.83 2.98 -1.21
C LEU A 103 13.02 2.08 -0.01
N ILE A 104 13.80 1.01 -0.24
CA ILE A 104 14.04 -0.08 0.68
C ILE A 104 12.74 -0.47 1.40
N SER A 105 11.66 -0.54 0.63
CA SER A 105 10.33 -0.70 1.15
C SER A 105 10.10 -2.16 1.50
N SER A 106 9.61 -2.38 2.70
CA SER A 106 9.28 -3.71 3.20
C SER A 106 7.96 -4.25 2.67
N SER A 107 7.23 -3.56 1.80
CA SER A 107 5.90 -4.04 1.44
C SER A 107 5.93 -5.11 0.35
N LYS A 108 5.31 -6.27 0.63
CA LYS A 108 5.23 -7.42 -0.31
C LYS A 108 4.29 -7.20 -1.50
N ARG A 109 3.35 -6.25 -1.41
CA ARG A 109 2.30 -6.01 -2.40
C ARG A 109 2.46 -4.65 -3.07
N SER A 110 1.96 -4.52 -4.29
CA SER A 110 1.93 -3.25 -5.00
C SER A 110 1.05 -2.23 -4.24
N ILE A 111 1.46 -0.96 -4.23
CA ILE A 111 0.61 0.12 -3.68
C ILE A 111 -0.66 0.23 -4.53
N THR A 112 -0.52 0.11 -5.85
CA THR A 112 -1.65 0.11 -6.78
C THR A 112 -2.61 -1.02 -6.44
N GLU A 113 -2.12 -2.25 -6.33
CA GLU A 113 -2.92 -3.43 -5.95
C GLU A 113 -3.69 -3.20 -4.63
N SER A 114 -2.99 -2.77 -3.58
CA SER A 114 -3.60 -2.55 -2.26
C SER A 114 -4.60 -1.38 -2.27
N SER A 115 -4.30 -0.31 -3.00
CA SER A 115 -5.14 0.89 -3.06
C SER A 115 -6.41 0.61 -3.86
N THR A 116 -6.33 -0.15 -4.94
CA THR A 116 -7.49 -0.58 -5.73
C THR A 116 -8.42 -1.49 -4.92
N CYS A 117 -7.88 -2.42 -4.11
CA CYS A 117 -8.70 -3.17 -3.16
C CYS A 117 -9.38 -2.28 -2.12
N ASN A 118 -8.68 -1.27 -1.61
CA ASN A 118 -9.23 -0.32 -0.65
C ASN A 118 -10.30 0.58 -1.29
N LEU A 119 -10.16 0.94 -2.58
CA LEU A 119 -11.18 1.65 -3.34
C LEU A 119 -12.45 0.81 -3.50
N ALA A 120 -12.32 -0.45 -3.90
CA ALA A 120 -13.44 -1.40 -3.98
C ALA A 120 -14.13 -1.56 -2.63
N TYR A 121 -13.36 -1.60 -1.54
CA TYR A 121 -13.88 -1.65 -0.19
C TYR A 121 -14.69 -0.40 0.16
N CYS A 122 -14.20 0.80 -0.15
CA CYS A 122 -14.95 2.04 0.07
C CYS A 122 -16.29 2.03 -0.67
N TYR A 123 -16.30 1.60 -1.94
CA TYR A 123 -17.56 1.45 -2.70
C TYR A 123 -18.53 0.45 -2.08
N LEU A 124 -18.02 -0.65 -1.53
CA LEU A 124 -18.85 -1.64 -0.83
C LEU A 124 -19.52 -1.02 0.40
N GLN A 125 -18.77 -0.26 1.19
CA GLN A 125 -19.27 0.34 2.44
C GLN A 125 -20.33 1.42 2.22
N ILE A 126 -20.35 2.07 1.05
CA ILE A 126 -21.38 3.05 0.67
C ILE A 126 -22.52 2.43 -0.15
N GLY A 127 -22.62 1.10 -0.19
CA GLY A 127 -23.71 0.39 -0.87
C GLY A 127 -23.57 0.29 -2.40
N GLN A 128 -22.47 0.74 -2.99
CA GLN A 128 -22.19 0.59 -4.43
C GLN A 128 -21.63 -0.81 -4.75
N VAL A 129 -22.41 -1.85 -4.43
CA VAL A 129 -22.00 -3.27 -4.50
C VAL A 129 -21.53 -3.67 -5.91
N LYS A 130 -22.29 -3.29 -6.95
CA LYS A 130 -21.94 -3.59 -8.35
C LYS A 130 -20.55 -3.06 -8.72
N ARG A 131 -20.30 -1.79 -8.40
CA ARG A 131 -19.02 -1.13 -8.68
C ARG A 131 -17.87 -1.75 -7.90
N SER A 132 -18.11 -2.09 -6.62
CA SER A 132 -17.13 -2.81 -5.80
C SER A 132 -16.73 -4.15 -6.43
N LYS A 133 -17.72 -4.93 -6.88
CA LYS A 133 -17.51 -6.22 -7.55
C LYS A 133 -16.67 -6.09 -8.82
N GLU A 134 -17.03 -5.17 -9.71
CA GLU A 134 -16.29 -4.91 -10.97
C GLU A 134 -14.82 -4.55 -10.70
N ILE A 135 -14.56 -3.75 -9.66
CA ILE A 135 -13.19 -3.39 -9.28
C ILE A 135 -12.43 -4.61 -8.74
N TYR A 136 -13.02 -5.40 -7.85
CA TYR A 136 -12.34 -6.60 -7.34
C TYR A 136 -12.07 -7.64 -8.44
N GLU A 137 -12.99 -7.81 -9.40
CA GLU A 137 -12.77 -8.68 -10.56
C GLU A 137 -11.59 -8.17 -11.40
N THR A 138 -11.53 -6.86 -11.64
CA THR A 138 -10.40 -6.22 -12.33
C THR A 138 -9.08 -6.42 -11.58
N VAL A 139 -9.10 -6.33 -10.25
CA VAL A 139 -7.92 -6.63 -9.42
C VAL A 139 -7.47 -8.07 -9.61
N LEU A 140 -8.38 -9.05 -9.64
CA LEU A 140 -8.01 -10.46 -9.81
C LEU A 140 -7.52 -10.79 -11.22
N LEU A 141 -7.93 -10.05 -12.25
CA LEU A 141 -7.35 -10.18 -13.58
C LEU A 141 -5.85 -9.81 -13.59
N GLN A 142 -5.46 -8.80 -12.82
CA GLN A 142 -4.08 -8.31 -12.75
C GLN A 142 -3.25 -8.98 -11.66
N TYR A 143 -3.90 -9.37 -10.56
CA TYR A 143 -3.31 -9.94 -9.36
C TYR A 143 -4.09 -11.19 -8.92
N PRO A 144 -3.95 -12.31 -9.66
CA PRO A 144 -4.74 -13.52 -9.42
C PRO A 144 -4.57 -14.10 -8.01
N GLU A 145 -3.48 -13.78 -7.30
CA GLU A 145 -3.21 -14.26 -5.94
C GLU A 145 -3.65 -13.30 -4.83
N ASN A 146 -4.39 -12.23 -5.16
CA ASN A 146 -4.86 -11.28 -4.16
C ASN A 146 -5.98 -11.88 -3.28
N ILE A 147 -5.57 -12.40 -2.12
CA ILE A 147 -6.46 -13.05 -1.15
C ILE A 147 -7.61 -12.13 -0.69
N ASN A 148 -7.36 -10.83 -0.56
CA ASN A 148 -8.39 -9.89 -0.09
C ASN A 148 -9.48 -9.68 -1.13
N ALA A 149 -9.10 -9.56 -2.41
CA ALA A 149 -10.05 -9.46 -3.51
C ALA A 149 -10.85 -10.77 -3.67
N LYS A 150 -10.19 -11.94 -3.60
CA LYS A 150 -10.87 -13.26 -3.59
C LYS A 150 -11.91 -13.35 -2.46
N SER A 151 -11.49 -13.01 -1.23
CA SER A 151 -12.36 -13.10 -0.06
C SER A 151 -13.56 -12.16 -0.16
N MET A 152 -13.35 -10.90 -0.56
CA MET A 152 -14.43 -9.92 -0.66
C MET A 152 -15.41 -10.26 -1.78
N LEU A 153 -14.93 -10.73 -2.94
CA LEU A 153 -15.82 -11.20 -4.01
C LEU A 153 -16.66 -12.39 -3.57
N ASN A 154 -16.08 -13.33 -2.82
CA ASN A 154 -16.84 -14.44 -2.29
C ASN A 154 -17.94 -13.96 -1.33
N THR A 155 -17.63 -13.02 -0.43
CA THR A 155 -18.64 -12.40 0.46
C THR A 155 -19.75 -11.71 -0.32
N ILE A 156 -19.42 -10.91 -1.33
CA ILE A 156 -20.42 -10.25 -2.19
C ILE A 156 -21.30 -11.29 -2.90
N ASN A 157 -20.71 -12.34 -3.44
CA ASN A 157 -21.45 -13.38 -4.16
C ASN A 157 -22.38 -14.20 -3.23
N ILE A 158 -21.95 -14.51 -2.00
CA ILE A 158 -22.79 -15.17 -1.00
C ILE A 158 -23.95 -14.24 -0.62
N ALA A 159 -23.66 -13.00 -0.24
CA ALA A 159 -24.71 -12.04 0.13
C ALA A 159 -25.70 -11.78 -1.01
N SER A 160 -25.24 -11.80 -2.27
CA SER A 160 -26.11 -11.64 -3.45
C SER A 160 -27.01 -12.85 -3.68
N LYS A 161 -26.53 -14.07 -3.39
CA LYS A 161 -27.35 -15.30 -3.42
C LYS A 161 -28.40 -15.29 -2.31
N ASP A 162 -28.01 -14.85 -1.12
CA ASP A 162 -28.91 -14.77 0.04
C ASP A 162 -29.98 -13.67 -0.14
N ALA A 163 -29.64 -12.57 -0.83
CA ALA A 163 -30.56 -11.48 -1.16
C ALA A 163 -31.54 -11.82 -2.30
N GLY A 164 -31.41 -12.97 -2.96
CA GLY A 164 -32.26 -13.38 -4.08
C GLY A 164 -32.20 -14.87 -4.44
N TYR A 165 -33.07 -15.66 -3.80
CA TYR A 165 -33.66 -16.96 -4.24
C TYR A 165 -32.77 -18.19 -4.45
N ASN A 166 -33.34 -19.34 -4.03
CA ASN A 166 -33.16 -20.64 -4.69
C ASN A 166 -32.93 -20.45 -6.19
N THR A 167 -31.75 -20.83 -6.67
CA THR A 167 -31.54 -21.13 -8.08
C THR A 167 -32.27 -22.45 -8.39
N THR A 168 -33.61 -22.40 -8.45
CA THR A 168 -34.45 -23.41 -9.11
C THR A 168 -34.91 -22.82 -10.43
N ASN A 169 -34.15 -23.13 -11.49
CA ASN A 169 -34.57 -23.87 -12.68
C ASN A 169 -33.45 -23.85 -13.72
#